data_AF-A0A0D0D970-F1
#
_entry.id   AF-A0A0D0D970-F1
#
_cell.length_a   1.000
_cell.length_b   1.000
_cell.length_c   1.000
_cell.angle_alpha   90.00
_cell.angle_beta   90.00
_cell.angle_gamma   90.00
#
_symmetry.space_group_name_H-M   'P 1'
#
loop_
_entity.id
_entity.type
_entity.pdbx_description
1 polymer ?
#
loop_
_entity_poly.entity_id
_entity_poly.type
_entity_poly.pdbx_seq_one_letter_code
_entity_poly.pdbx_strand_id
1 'polypeptide(L)' 'LEYLPPYSPDYNPIKEAFSKVKAFIRRNQDFFSMNTNGLVYDMYIAMDVITESDAAGYFRHAGYF' A
#
# COMPACT_ATOMS: atom_id res chain seq x y z
N LEU A 1 18.55 5.13 9.48
CA LEU A 1 17.30 5.58 10.15
C LEU A 1 17.01 6.99 9.62
N GLU A 2 15.87 7.17 8.98
CA GLU A 2 15.40 8.48 8.51
C GLU A 2 14.51 9.09 9.62
N TYR A 3 14.77 10.33 10.01
CA TYR A 3 13.96 11.03 11.02
C TYR A 3 12.99 11.97 10.32
N LEU A 4 11.70 11.62 10.34
CA LEU A 4 10.63 12.45 9.82
C LEU A 4 10.14 13.44 10.90
N PRO A 5 9.93 14.73 10.58
CA PRO A 5 9.26 15.65 11.48
C PRO A 5 7.85 15.11 11.83
N PRO A 6 7.33 15.37 13.04
CA PRO A 6 5.97 15.00 13.41
C PRO A 6 4.96 15.48 12.37
N TYR A 7 3.96 14.65 12.07
CA TYR A 7 2.91 14.96 11.09
C TYR A 7 3.44 15.33 9.71
N SER A 8 4.41 14.57 9.19
CA SER A 8 4.86 14.67 7.80
C SER A 8 4.31 13.54 6.92
N PRO A 9 2.99 13.51 6.61
CA PRO A 9 2.40 12.57 5.67
C PRO A 9 3.17 12.42 4.36
N ASP A 10 3.60 13.56 3.83
CA ASP A 10 4.02 13.68 2.44
C ASP A 10 5.39 13.06 2.22
N TYR A 11 6.20 12.93 3.27
CA TYR A 11 7.49 12.27 3.24
C TYR A 11 7.41 10.78 3.58
N ASN A 12 6.22 10.17 3.64
CA ASN A 12 6.09 8.74 3.91
C ASN A 12 5.51 7.97 2.71
N PRO A 13 6.36 7.26 1.92
CA PRO A 13 5.93 6.58 0.69
C PRO A 13 4.91 5.47 0.95
N ILE A 14 4.83 4.96 2.19
CA ILE A 14 3.88 3.91 2.55
C ILE A 14 2.43 4.38 2.43
N LYS A 15 2.17 5.69 2.50
CA LYS A 15 0.80 6.23 2.41
C LYS A 15 0.17 5.96 1.05
N GLU A 16 0.94 6.12 -0.02
CA GLU A 16 0.45 5.90 -1.38
C GLU A 16 0.26 4.42 -1.66
N ALA A 17 1.22 3.58 -1.23
CA ALA A 17 1.11 2.13 -1.31
C ALA A 17 -0.18 1.63 -0.61
N PHE A 18 -0.41 2.02 0.65
CA PHE A 18 -1.64 1.65 1.35
C PHE A 18 -2.91 2.24 0.72
N SER A 19 -2.84 3.43 0.14
CA SER A 19 -3.97 4.02 -0.59
C SER A 19 -4.37 3.15 -1.78
N LYS A 20 -3.40 2.72 -2.61
CA LYS A 20 -3.63 1.85 -3.76
C LYS A 20 -4.17 0.48 -3.34
N VAL A 21 -3.59 -0.15 -2.32
CA VAL A 21 -4.08 -1.44 -1.77
C VAL A 21 -5.52 -1.30 -1.27
N LYS A 22 -5.84 -0.26 -0.50
CA LYS A 22 -7.21 -0.01 -0.03
C LYS A 22 -8.19 0.20 -1.18
N ALA A 23 -7.79 0.92 -2.23
CA ALA A 23 -8.61 1.12 -3.42
C ALA A 23 -8.87 -0.21 -4.16
N PHE A 24 -7.84 -1.06 -4.28
CA PHE A 24 -7.97 -2.39 -4.87
C PHE A 24 -8.93 -3.27 -4.07
N ILE A 25 -8.78 -3.35 -2.76
CA ILE A 25 -9.66 -4.14 -1.88
C ILE A 25 -11.11 -3.66 -2.03
N ARG A 26 -11.36 -2.34 -1.96
CA ARG A 26 -12.71 -1.78 -2.10
C ARG A 26 -13.38 -2.13 -3.43
N ARG A 27 -12.60 -2.15 -4.51
CA ARG A 27 -13.10 -2.49 -5.85
C ARG A 27 -13.39 -3.99 -6.01
N ASN A 28 -12.69 -4.83 -5.26
CA ASN A 28 -12.71 -6.28 -5.43
C ASN A 28 -13.26 -7.02 -4.19
N GLN A 29 -13.92 -6.31 -3.27
CA GLN A 29 -14.32 -6.81 -1.96
C GLN A 29 -15.11 -8.13 -2.01
N ASP A 30 -15.86 -8.37 -3.09
CA ASP A 30 -16.67 -9.57 -3.29
C ASP A 30 -15.83 -10.85 -3.45
N PHE A 31 -14.54 -10.72 -3.81
CA PHE A 31 -13.61 -11.83 -3.96
C PHE A 31 -12.86 -12.17 -2.67
N PHE A 32 -12.94 -11.32 -1.65
CA PHE A 32 -12.22 -11.48 -0.40
C PHE A 32 -13.01 -12.35 0.59
N SER A 33 -12.33 -13.33 1.18
CA SER A 33 -12.86 -14.15 2.24
C SER A 33 -13.03 -13.32 3.50
N MET A 34 -14.28 -13.13 3.93
CA MET A 34 -14.59 -12.50 5.23
C MET A 34 -14.28 -13.40 6.43
N ASN A 35 -13.68 -14.58 6.22
CA ASN A 35 -13.29 -15.49 7.29
C ASN A 35 -11.77 -15.42 7.55
N THR A 36 -11.36 -15.77 8.77
CA THR A 36 -9.96 -15.70 9.20
C THR A 36 -9.02 -16.66 8.46
N ASN A 37 -9.56 -17.70 7.81
CA ASN A 37 -8.74 -18.73 7.17
C ASN A 37 -8.20 -18.26 5.80
N GLY A 38 -8.93 -17.38 5.10
CA GLY A 38 -8.51 -16.82 3.80
C GLY A 38 -7.76 -15.49 3.89
N LEU A 39 -7.92 -14.75 5.00
CA LEU A 39 -7.47 -13.36 5.13
C LEU A 39 -5.98 -13.14 4.78
N VAL A 40 -5.10 -14.08 5.15
CA VAL A 40 -3.66 -13.95 4.87
C VAL A 40 -3.38 -14.07 3.36
N TYR A 41 -3.96 -15.08 2.70
CA TYR A 41 -3.80 -15.29 1.26
C TYR A 41 -4.38 -14.12 0.47
N ASP A 42 -5.56 -13.67 0.87
CA ASP A 42 -6.23 -12.49 0.34
C ASP A 42 -5.37 -11.22 0.46
N MET A 43 -4.72 -11.01 1.61
CA MET A 43 -3.80 -9.90 1.76
C MET A 43 -2.55 -10.02 0.89
N TYR A 44 -2.04 -11.24 0.65
CA TYR A 44 -0.96 -11.43 -0.32
C TYR A 44 -1.38 -10.96 -1.72
N ILE A 45 -2.57 -11.37 -2.18
CA ILE A 45 -3.11 -10.93 -3.48
C ILE A 45 -3.32 -9.41 -3.52
N ALA A 46 -3.85 -8.82 -2.45
CA ALA A 46 -4.08 -7.38 -2.39
C ALA A 46 -2.78 -6.57 -2.44
N MET A 47 -1.69 -7.08 -1.86
CA MET A 47 -0.38 -6.43 -1.87
C MET A 47 0.31 -6.53 -3.24
N ASP A 48 0.02 -7.57 -4.02
CA ASP A 48 0.59 -7.80 -5.37
C ASP A 48 0.18 -6.73 -6.40
N VAL A 49 -0.81 -5.89 -6.07
CA VAL A 49 -1.22 -4.75 -6.90
C VAL A 49 -0.16 -3.63 -6.98
N ILE A 50 0.82 -3.65 -6.08
CA ILE A 50 1.93 -2.69 -6.06
C ILE A 50 3.04 -3.21 -6.98
N THR A 51 3.29 -2.50 -8.07
CA THR A 51 4.39 -2.81 -8.99
C THR A 51 5.69 -2.14 -8.56
N GLU A 52 6.81 -2.58 -9.14
CA GLU A 52 8.11 -1.92 -8.95
C GLU A 52 8.08 -0.44 -9.36
N SER A 53 7.38 -0.12 -10.46
CA SER A 53 7.22 1.25 -10.93
C SER A 53 6.39 2.10 -9.98
N ASP A 54 5.37 1.52 -9.34
CA ASP A 54 4.61 2.20 -8.30
C ASP A 54 5.50 2.52 -7.11
N ALA A 55 6.24 1.53 -6.61
CA ALA A 55 7.13 1.69 -5.47
C ALA A 55 8.16 2.80 -5.75
N ALA A 56 8.85 2.77 -6.89
CA ALA A 56 9.78 3.82 -7.29
C ALA A 56 9.10 5.19 -7.37
N GLY A 57 7.87 5.26 -7.90
CA GLY A 57 7.06 6.47 -7.94
C GLY A 57 6.75 7.02 -6.55
N TYR A 58 6.38 6.17 -5.59
CA TYR A 58 6.04 6.58 -4.23
C TYR A 58 7.23 7.14 -3.47
N PHE A 59 8.40 6.50 -3.61
CA PHE A 59 9.65 7.03 -3.04
C PHE A 59 9.98 8.39 -3.65
N ARG A 60 9.90 8.52 -4.97
CA ARG A 60 10.14 9.79 -5.66
C ARG A 60 9.18 10.89 -5.23
N HIS A 61 7.89 10.58 -5.10
CA HIS A 61 6.88 11.54 -4.66
C HIS A 61 7.12 11.98 -3.21
N ALA A 62 7.57 11.06 -2.35
CA ALA A 62 7.96 11.36 -0.98
C ALA A 62 9.33 12.04 -0.83
N GLY A 63 10.00 12.39 -1.93
CA GLY A 63 11.26 13.14 -1.94
C GLY A 63 12.54 12.29 -1.87
N TYR A 64 12.43 10.98 -2.06
CA TYR A 64 13.56 10.05 -2.07
C TYR A 64 14.04 9.76 -3.50
N PHE A 65 15.35 9.59 -3.68
CA PHE A 65 16.01 9.38 -4.98
C PHE A 65 17.11 8.32 -4.89
#